data_AF-A0A2D8JYC6-F1
#
_entry.id   AF-A0A2D8JYC6-F1
#
_cell.length_a   1.000
_cell.length_b   1.000
_cell.length_c   1.000
_cell.angle_alpha   90.00
_cell.angle_beta   90.00
_cell.angle_gamma   90.00
#
_symmetry.space_group_name_H-M   'P 1'
#
loop_
_entity.id
_entity.type
_entity.pdbx_description
1 polymer ?
#
loop_
_entity_poly.entity_id
_entity_poly.type
_entity_poly.pdbx_seq_one_letter_code
_entity_poly.pdbx_strand_id
1 'polypeptide(L)'
;MSLPHRQARPFNTPIESGMRLLFALEEAKGEAFDLQRLVSYDYLLVHSGDVVDGPASLHPAVPFRGGELLVKRELVRVGLDTMFAKELLEKRFEPTGICYRATALTGAFLKLLVSDYASSLRARAAWVVSRFAAYTDDMLESYMTENVGRWGAEFDRLTAIKELEL
;
A
#
# COMPACT_ATOMS: atom_id res chain seq x y z
N MET A 1 -32.11 -18.40 6.90
CA MET A 1 -30.95 -17.63 7.41
C MET A 1 -29.98 -17.49 6.25
N SER A 2 -30.05 -16.39 5.49
CA SER A 2 -29.17 -16.17 4.33
C SER A 2 -27.79 -15.75 4.83
N LEU A 3 -26.75 -16.46 4.37
CA LEU A 3 -25.37 -16.01 4.55
C LEU A 3 -25.23 -14.63 3.87
N PRO A 4 -24.61 -13.64 4.52
CA PRO A 4 -24.37 -12.36 3.87
C PRO A 4 -23.57 -12.61 2.60
N HIS A 5 -24.08 -12.15 1.46
CA HIS A 5 -23.31 -12.12 0.22
C HIS A 5 -22.11 -11.23 0.46
N ARG A 6 -20.94 -11.86 0.67
CA ARG A 6 -19.65 -11.18 0.62
C ARG A 6 -19.54 -10.64 -0.81
N GLN A 7 -19.86 -9.37 -1.03
CA GLN A 7 -19.63 -8.71 -2.31
C GLN A 7 -18.16 -8.96 -2.68
N ALA A 8 -17.94 -9.75 -3.72
CA ALA A 8 -16.61 -9.97 -4.25
C ALA A 8 -16.08 -8.59 -4.67
N ARG A 9 -15.05 -8.09 -3.99
CA ARG A 9 -14.34 -6.89 -4.44
C ARG A 9 -13.46 -7.33 -5.60
N PRO A 10 -13.74 -6.90 -6.84
CA PRO A 10 -12.97 -7.35 -8.00
C PRO A 10 -11.55 -6.79 -8.02
N PHE A 11 -11.29 -5.68 -7.30
CA PHE A 11 -10.01 -4.97 -7.25
C PHE A 11 -9.66 -4.57 -5.81
N ASN A 12 -8.41 -4.17 -5.61
CA ASN A 12 -7.81 -3.83 -4.32
C ASN A 12 -7.98 -4.97 -3.31
N THR A 13 -7.71 -6.20 -3.75
CA THR A 13 -7.83 -7.40 -2.91
C THR A 13 -6.59 -7.59 -2.03
N PRO A 14 -6.66 -8.40 -0.95
CA PRO A 14 -5.46 -8.73 -0.17
C PRO A 14 -4.33 -9.30 -1.03
N ILE A 15 -4.66 -10.18 -1.99
CA ILE A 15 -3.67 -10.80 -2.88
C ILE A 15 -2.99 -9.74 -3.76
N GLU A 16 -3.75 -8.81 -4.32
CA GLU A 16 -3.22 -7.73 -5.16
C GLU A 16 -2.30 -6.80 -4.37
N SER A 17 -2.69 -6.45 -3.14
CA SER A 17 -1.86 -5.60 -2.27
C SER A 17 -0.58 -6.31 -1.84
N GLY A 18 -0.66 -7.60 -1.50
CA GLY A 18 0.52 -8.42 -1.25
C GLY A 18 1.47 -8.46 -2.44
N MET A 19 0.94 -8.69 -3.66
CA MET A 19 1.73 -8.67 -4.89
C MET A 19 2.38 -7.30 -5.15
N ARG A 20 1.63 -6.19 -4.98
CA ARG A 20 2.16 -4.83 -5.13
C ARG A 20 3.32 -4.56 -4.17
N LEU A 21 3.18 -4.98 -2.92
CA LEU A 21 4.21 -4.77 -1.91
C LEU A 21 5.45 -5.65 -2.09
N LEU A 22 5.35 -6.79 -2.79
CA LEU A 22 6.55 -7.54 -3.19
C LEU A 22 7.46 -6.71 -4.10
N PHE A 23 6.92 -5.91 -5.02
CA PHE A 23 7.74 -5.02 -5.85
C PHE A 23 8.45 -3.98 -4.99
N ALA A 24 7.76 -3.37 -4.02
CA ALA A 24 8.41 -2.40 -3.11
C ALA A 24 9.49 -3.05 -2.24
N LEU A 25 9.23 -4.24 -1.70
CA LEU A 25 10.20 -4.98 -0.88
C LEU A 25 11.42 -5.46 -1.69
N GLU A 26 11.24 -5.83 -2.96
CA GLU A 26 12.36 -6.16 -3.86
C GLU A 26 13.24 -4.93 -4.12
N GLU A 27 12.61 -3.78 -4.41
CA GLU A 27 13.32 -2.52 -4.66
C GLU A 27 14.01 -1.97 -3.39
N ALA A 28 13.56 -2.40 -2.21
CA ALA A 28 14.19 -2.10 -0.91
C ALA A 28 15.57 -2.76 -0.73
N LYS A 29 15.99 -3.64 -1.65
CA LYS A 29 17.34 -4.28 -1.68
C LYS A 29 17.75 -4.89 -0.34
N GLY A 30 16.78 -5.48 0.36
CA GLY A 30 16.99 -6.16 1.62
C GLY A 30 16.80 -5.29 2.87
N GLU A 31 16.34 -4.05 2.75
CA GLU A 31 15.74 -3.34 3.89
C GLU A 31 14.41 -3.98 4.28
N ALA A 32 14.07 -3.89 5.56
CA ALA A 32 12.81 -4.36 6.10
C ALA A 32 11.94 -3.15 6.49
N PHE A 33 10.63 -3.28 6.28
CA PHE A 33 9.67 -2.21 6.55
C PHE A 33 8.55 -2.69 7.45
N ASP A 34 8.07 -1.81 8.33
CA ASP A 34 6.95 -2.11 9.22
C ASP A 34 5.61 -2.12 8.45
N LEU A 35 4.55 -2.59 9.11
CA LEU A 35 3.23 -2.64 8.49
C LEU A 35 2.72 -1.25 8.08
N GLN A 36 2.99 -0.21 8.89
CA GLN A 36 2.44 1.13 8.61
C GLN A 36 3.07 1.74 7.36
N ARG A 37 4.39 1.67 7.21
CA ARG A 37 5.11 2.08 6.00
C ARG A 37 4.61 1.32 4.78
N LEU A 38 4.38 0.01 4.90
CA LEU A 38 3.86 -0.78 3.78
C LEU A 38 2.42 -0.43 3.41
N VAL A 39 1.58 0.00 4.35
CA VAL A 39 0.25 0.57 4.03
C VAL A 39 0.39 1.86 3.22
N SER A 40 1.31 2.74 3.63
CA SER A 40 1.61 3.97 2.89
C SER A 40 2.17 3.67 1.49
N TYR A 41 3.09 2.71 1.36
CA TYR A 41 3.64 2.32 0.08
C TYR A 41 2.58 1.70 -0.83
N ASP A 42 1.67 0.86 -0.31
CA ASP A 42 0.58 0.30 -1.12
C ASP A 42 -0.29 1.41 -1.75
N TYR A 43 -0.57 2.47 -0.99
CA TYR A 43 -1.26 3.65 -1.50
C TYR A 43 -0.43 4.36 -2.57
N LEU A 44 0.82 4.70 -2.26
CA LEU A 44 1.70 5.47 -3.14
C LEU A 44 2.05 4.73 -4.44
N LEU A 45 2.06 3.39 -4.45
CA LEU A 45 2.26 2.59 -5.66
C LEU A 45 1.12 2.74 -6.67
N VAL A 46 -0.10 2.93 -6.18
CA VAL A 46 -1.29 3.04 -7.02
C VAL A 46 -1.63 4.49 -7.35
N HIS A 47 -1.42 5.39 -6.39
CA HIS A 47 -1.74 6.81 -6.48
C HIS A 47 -0.48 7.67 -6.57
N SER A 48 0.55 7.21 -7.28
CA SER A 48 1.84 7.92 -7.36
C SER A 48 1.72 9.35 -7.89
N GLY A 49 0.72 9.63 -8.73
CA GLY A 49 0.50 10.96 -9.29
C GLY A 49 -0.10 11.97 -8.32
N ASP A 50 -0.51 11.54 -7.13
CA ASP A 50 -0.94 12.45 -6.06
C ASP A 50 0.29 13.15 -5.44
N VAL A 51 1.49 12.54 -5.50
CA VAL A 51 2.73 13.14 -5.02
C VAL A 51 3.32 14.11 -6.04
N VAL A 52 3.75 15.29 -5.59
CA VAL A 52 4.47 16.26 -6.42
C VAL A 52 5.72 15.62 -7.03
N ASP A 53 5.88 15.78 -8.34
CA ASP A 53 6.92 15.14 -9.17
C ASP A 53 6.88 13.59 -9.18
N GLY A 54 5.75 13.00 -8.78
CA GLY A 54 5.49 11.58 -8.90
C GLY A 54 5.12 11.14 -10.32
N PRO A 55 5.38 9.87 -10.69
CA PRO A 55 4.90 9.32 -11.94
C PRO A 55 3.37 9.29 -11.95
N ALA A 56 2.76 9.22 -13.14
CA ALA A 56 1.31 9.09 -13.26
C ALA A 56 0.78 7.92 -12.41
N SER A 57 -0.38 8.08 -11.78
CA SER A 57 -1.00 7.01 -11.00
C SER A 57 -1.23 5.75 -11.85
N LEU A 58 -1.14 4.58 -11.20
CA LEU A 58 -1.37 3.30 -11.87
C LEU A 58 -2.87 3.08 -12.09
N HIS A 59 -3.70 3.53 -11.15
CA HIS A 59 -5.15 3.49 -11.25
C HIS A 59 -5.72 4.89 -11.52
N PRO A 60 -6.86 4.99 -12.24
CA PRO A 60 -7.58 6.25 -12.38
C PRO A 60 -7.96 6.85 -11.03
N ALA A 61 -8.02 8.18 -10.96
CA ALA A 61 -8.54 8.85 -9.78
C ALA A 61 -10.04 8.54 -9.62
N VAL A 62 -10.43 8.07 -8.43
CA VAL A 62 -11.81 7.87 -8.03
C VAL A 62 -12.14 8.78 -6.84
N PRO A 63 -13.39 9.21 -6.63
CA PRO A 63 -13.77 9.99 -5.45
C PRO A 63 -13.54 9.24 -4.12
N PHE A 64 -13.47 9.96 -3.00
CA PHE A 64 -13.43 9.43 -1.62
C PHE A 64 -12.23 8.53 -1.23
N ARG A 65 -11.03 8.78 -1.78
CA ARG A 65 -9.80 8.00 -1.49
C ARG A 65 -9.27 8.14 -0.06
N GLY A 66 -9.66 9.16 0.69
CA GLY A 66 -9.21 9.36 2.06
C GLY A 66 -9.60 8.22 3.02
N GLY A 67 -10.74 7.57 2.78
CA GLY A 67 -11.18 6.39 3.56
C GLY A 67 -10.44 5.10 3.21
N GLU A 68 -9.64 5.09 2.14
CA GLU A 68 -8.94 3.90 1.65
C GLU A 68 -7.86 3.44 2.63
N LEU A 69 -7.11 4.36 3.25
CA LEU A 69 -6.00 4.02 4.16
C LEU A 69 -6.46 3.27 5.43
N LEU A 70 -7.57 3.67 6.03
CA LEU A 70 -8.14 3.03 7.24
C LEU A 70 -8.61 1.59 6.96
N VAL A 71 -9.22 1.35 5.80
CA VAL A 71 -9.70 0.02 5.40
C VAL A 71 -8.56 -0.85 4.84
N LYS A 72 -7.47 -0.22 4.37
CA LYS A 72 -6.31 -0.89 3.79
C LYS A 72 -5.44 -1.63 4.78
N ARG A 73 -5.30 -1.17 6.02
CA ARG A 73 -4.33 -1.76 6.96
C ARG A 73 -4.52 -3.27 7.14
N GLU A 74 -5.75 -3.69 7.41
CA GLU A 74 -6.08 -5.11 7.57
C GLU A 74 -5.92 -5.89 6.25
N LEU A 75 -6.28 -5.27 5.13
CA LEU A 75 -6.18 -5.87 3.81
C LEU A 75 -4.73 -6.12 3.39
N VAL A 76 -3.87 -5.13 3.63
CA VAL A 76 -2.42 -5.21 3.44
C VAL A 76 -1.83 -6.29 4.34
N ARG A 77 -2.22 -6.33 5.61
CA ARG A 77 -1.75 -7.37 6.55
C ARG A 77 -2.09 -8.78 6.04
N VAL A 78 -3.33 -9.02 5.63
CA VAL A 78 -3.76 -10.32 5.05
C VAL A 78 -2.99 -10.63 3.75
N GLY A 79 -2.73 -9.60 2.92
CA GLY A 79 -1.91 -9.73 1.72
C GLY A 79 -0.46 -10.15 2.03
N LEU A 80 0.18 -9.50 2.99
CA LEU A 80 1.53 -9.81 3.45
C LEU A 80 1.60 -11.21 4.08
N ASP A 81 0.59 -11.60 4.87
CA ASP A 81 0.48 -12.95 5.41
C ASP A 81 0.37 -14.01 4.30
N THR A 82 -0.33 -13.69 3.21
CA THR A 82 -0.44 -14.57 2.04
C THR A 82 0.89 -14.70 1.31
N MET A 83 1.67 -13.61 1.20
CA MET A 83 3.00 -13.65 0.59
C MET A 83 4.01 -14.39 1.48
N PHE A 84 3.92 -14.21 2.79
CA PHE A 84 4.72 -14.92 3.79
C PHE A 84 4.49 -16.43 3.72
N ALA A 85 3.22 -16.87 3.64
CA ALA A 85 2.87 -18.29 3.49
C ALA A 85 3.39 -18.94 2.20
N LYS A 86 3.87 -18.14 1.24
CA LYS A 86 4.49 -18.57 -0.02
C LYS A 86 6.01 -18.38 -0.03
N GLU A 87 6.60 -18.01 1.11
CA GLU A 87 8.04 -17.73 1.27
C GLU A 87 8.55 -16.59 0.37
N LEU A 88 7.64 -15.76 -0.16
CA LEU A 88 7.97 -14.61 -1.02
C LEU A 88 8.34 -13.36 -0.21
N LEU A 89 8.16 -13.39 1.10
CA LEU A 89 8.69 -12.42 2.04
C LEU A 89 8.93 -13.11 3.39
N GLU A 90 9.75 -12.51 4.23
CA GLU A 90 9.98 -12.94 5.61
C GLU A 90 9.48 -11.88 6.60
N LYS A 91 9.13 -12.30 7.82
CA LYS A 91 8.84 -11.42 8.95
C LYS A 91 10.04 -11.39 9.88
N ARG A 92 10.46 -10.20 10.28
CA ARG A 92 11.53 -9.95 11.26
C ARG A 92 10.93 -9.35 12.52
N PHE A 93 11.38 -9.84 13.66
CA PHE A 93 11.03 -9.28 14.96
C PHE A 93 12.13 -8.31 15.35
N GLU A 94 11.79 -7.04 15.40
CA GLU A 94 12.67 -5.94 15.78
C GLU A 94 12.13 -5.30 17.08
N PRO A 95 12.94 -4.53 17.82
CA PRO A 95 12.47 -3.83 19.02
C PRO A 95 11.28 -2.90 18.76
N THR A 96 11.13 -2.43 17.52
CA THR A 96 10.03 -1.57 17.04
C THR A 96 8.78 -2.35 16.64
N GLY A 97 8.85 -3.68 16.54
CA GLY A 97 7.72 -4.54 16.18
C GLY A 97 8.04 -5.55 15.08
N ILE A 98 7.05 -5.82 14.23
CA ILE A 98 7.19 -6.76 13.11
C ILE A 98 7.51 -5.98 11.83
N CYS A 99 8.64 -6.30 11.22
CA CYS A 99 9.05 -5.80 9.91
C CYS A 99 8.97 -6.91 8.85
N TYR A 100 8.83 -6.52 7.60
CA TYR A 100 8.70 -7.43 6.46
C TYR A 100 9.82 -7.15 5.46
N ARG A 101 10.39 -8.21 4.87
CA ARG A 101 11.51 -8.12 3.93
C ARG A 101 11.34 -9.10 2.78
N ALA A 102 11.79 -8.74 1.58
CA ALA A 102 11.90 -9.68 0.47
C ALA A 102 12.86 -10.85 0.82
N THR A 103 12.56 -12.03 0.28
CA THR A 103 13.44 -13.20 0.32
C THR A 103 14.19 -13.33 -1.01
N ALA A 104 15.10 -14.29 -1.10
CA ALA A 104 15.74 -14.62 -2.38
C ALA A 104 14.73 -15.09 -3.46
N LEU A 105 13.55 -15.59 -3.06
CA LEU A 105 12.51 -16.04 -3.98
C LEU A 105 11.72 -14.86 -4.58
N THR A 106 11.67 -13.72 -3.91
CA THR A 106 10.89 -12.55 -4.34
C THR A 106 11.28 -12.10 -5.75
N GLY A 107 12.56 -11.76 -5.96
CA GLY A 107 13.05 -11.30 -7.26
C GLY A 107 12.90 -12.34 -8.36
N ALA A 108 13.07 -13.64 -8.05
CA ALA A 108 12.85 -14.72 -9.01
C ALA A 108 11.37 -14.81 -9.43
N PHE A 109 10.45 -14.71 -8.47
CA PHE A 109 9.01 -14.70 -8.73
C PHE A 109 8.58 -13.49 -9.55
N LEU A 110 9.04 -12.28 -9.19
CA LEU A 110 8.66 -11.05 -9.88
C LEU A 110 9.19 -10.98 -11.32
N LYS A 111 10.28 -11.69 -11.65
CA LYS A 111 10.77 -11.81 -13.04
C LYS A 111 9.84 -12.61 -13.94
N LEU A 112 8.98 -13.47 -13.38
CA LEU A 112 7.97 -14.22 -14.13
C LEU A 112 6.77 -13.35 -14.52
N LEU A 113 6.62 -12.17 -13.90
CA LEU A 113 5.55 -11.22 -14.19
C LEU A 113 5.99 -10.26 -15.31
N VAL A 114 5.47 -10.51 -16.52
CA VAL A 114 5.92 -9.82 -17.76
C VAL A 114 4.85 -8.92 -18.40
N SER A 115 3.77 -8.61 -17.69
CA SER A 115 2.73 -7.72 -18.20
C SER A 115 3.15 -6.25 -18.16
N ASP A 116 2.48 -5.41 -18.96
CA ASP A 116 2.64 -3.96 -18.92
C ASP A 116 2.33 -3.38 -17.53
N TYR A 117 1.35 -3.97 -16.85
CA TYR A 117 1.02 -3.64 -15.46
C TYR A 117 2.19 -3.95 -14.52
N ALA A 118 2.80 -5.13 -14.62
CA ALA A 118 3.95 -5.50 -13.79
C ALA A 118 5.16 -4.59 -14.05
N SER A 119 5.41 -4.22 -15.32
CA SER A 119 6.47 -3.28 -15.69
C SER A 119 6.20 -1.87 -15.13
N SER A 120 4.96 -1.40 -15.24
CA SER A 120 4.51 -0.11 -14.70
C SER A 120 4.59 -0.04 -13.18
N LEU A 121 4.25 -1.15 -12.50
CA LEU A 121 4.32 -1.27 -11.06
C LEU A 121 5.76 -1.33 -10.56
N ARG A 122 6.66 -2.02 -11.27
CA ARG A 122 8.11 -2.03 -10.96
C ARG A 122 8.71 -0.63 -11.00
N ALA A 123 8.38 0.16 -12.03
CA ALA A 123 8.87 1.54 -12.13
C ALA A 123 8.39 2.41 -10.96
N ARG A 124 7.12 2.25 -10.54
CA ARG A 124 6.56 2.97 -9.39
C ARG A 124 7.15 2.50 -8.07
N ALA A 125 7.40 1.20 -7.90
CA ALA A 125 8.07 0.66 -6.72
C ALA A 125 9.49 1.21 -6.56
N ALA A 126 10.26 1.22 -7.64
CA ALA A 126 11.60 1.82 -7.64
C ALA A 126 11.53 3.31 -7.25
N TRP A 127 10.57 4.05 -7.81
CA TRP A 127 10.36 5.45 -7.49
C TRP A 127 9.96 5.65 -6.02
N VAL A 128 8.93 4.95 -5.52
CA VAL A 128 8.45 5.04 -4.12
C VAL A 128 9.58 4.76 -3.14
N VAL A 129 10.32 3.66 -3.33
CA VAL A 129 11.42 3.28 -2.44
C VAL A 129 12.53 4.33 -2.51
N SER A 130 12.95 4.76 -3.71
CA SER A 130 14.00 5.77 -3.84
C SER A 130 13.63 7.10 -3.16
N ARG A 131 12.34 7.45 -3.17
CA ARG A 131 11.83 8.72 -2.66
C ARG A 131 11.67 8.72 -1.14
N PHE A 132 11.20 7.61 -0.57
CA PHE A 132 10.74 7.54 0.81
C PHE A 132 11.52 6.58 1.72
N ALA A 133 12.44 5.74 1.20
CA ALA A 133 13.20 4.83 2.05
C ALA A 133 14.00 5.56 3.14
N ALA A 134 14.60 6.70 2.79
CA ALA A 134 15.37 7.53 3.72
C ALA A 134 14.51 8.26 4.78
N TYR A 135 13.18 8.23 4.66
CA TYR A 135 12.31 8.79 5.69
C TYR A 135 12.32 7.85 6.90
N THR A 136 12.24 8.40 8.12
CA THR A 136 11.81 7.62 9.28
C THR A 136 10.33 7.33 9.17
N ASP A 137 9.84 6.36 9.94
CA ASP A 137 8.41 6.01 9.92
C ASP A 137 7.54 7.22 10.32
N ASP A 138 7.95 8.00 11.33
CA ASP A 138 7.25 9.24 11.73
C ASP A 138 7.23 10.31 10.63
N MET A 139 8.32 10.47 9.88
CA MET A 139 8.39 11.43 8.76
C MET A 139 7.47 11.00 7.62
N LEU A 140 7.42 9.70 7.32
CA LEU A 140 6.51 9.17 6.31
C LEU A 140 5.05 9.30 6.75
N GLU A 141 4.74 8.99 8.02
CA GLU A 141 3.39 9.14 8.55
C GLU A 141 2.92 10.60 8.53
N SER A 142 3.80 11.53 8.92
CA SER A 142 3.52 12.97 8.87
C SER A 142 3.28 13.42 7.43
N TYR A 143 4.15 13.01 6.51
CA TYR A 143 3.99 13.30 5.07
C TYR A 143 2.65 12.79 4.52
N MET A 144 2.27 11.54 4.85
CA MET A 144 0.99 10.98 4.42
C MET A 144 -0.19 11.73 5.02
N THR A 145 -0.14 12.07 6.31
CA THR A 145 -1.23 12.75 7.03
C THR A 145 -1.45 14.19 6.53
N GLU A 146 -0.38 14.92 6.26
CA GLU A 146 -0.45 16.30 5.74
C GLU A 146 -1.05 16.38 4.33
N ASN A 147 -0.89 15.30 3.54
CA ASN A 147 -1.28 15.30 2.14
C ASN A 147 -2.53 14.48 1.83
N VAL A 148 -2.89 13.47 2.64
CA VAL A 148 -4.08 12.63 2.41
C VAL A 148 -5.36 13.46 2.32
N GLY A 149 -5.45 14.53 3.11
CA GLY A 149 -6.55 15.48 3.04
C GLY A 149 -6.69 16.11 1.66
N ARG A 150 -5.59 16.39 0.96
CA ARG A 150 -5.57 16.99 -0.39
C ARG A 150 -5.77 15.95 -1.49
N TRP A 151 -5.24 14.74 -1.30
CA TRP A 151 -5.32 13.64 -2.28
C TRP A 151 -6.69 12.96 -2.34
N GLY A 152 -7.50 13.15 -1.31
CA GLY A 152 -8.84 12.60 -1.17
C GLY A 152 -9.90 13.57 -0.64
N ALA A 153 -9.70 14.88 -0.77
CA ALA A 153 -10.67 15.91 -0.33
C ALA A 153 -12.00 15.82 -1.08
N GLU A 154 -12.93 15.05 -0.51
CA GLU A 154 -14.32 15.46 -0.28
C GLU A 154 -14.70 15.16 1.18
N PHE A 155 -13.84 15.54 2.13
CA PHE A 155 -14.14 15.45 3.57
C PHE A 155 -14.76 16.74 4.13
N ASP A 156 -15.55 17.46 3.35
CA ASP A 156 -16.29 18.65 3.83
C ASP A 156 -17.70 18.33 4.38
N ARG A 157 -18.16 17.06 4.43
CA ARG A 157 -19.58 16.75 4.77
C ARG A 157 -19.88 15.57 5.70
N LEU A 158 -18.92 15.05 6.47
CA LEU A 158 -19.25 14.03 7.48
C LEU A 158 -19.21 14.54 8.93
N THR A 159 -18.58 15.69 9.18
CA THR A 159 -18.62 16.32 10.52
C THR A 159 -19.97 17.03 10.76
N ALA A 160 -20.61 17.55 9.71
CA ALA A 160 -21.89 18.27 9.82
C ALA A 160 -23.10 17.37 10.12
N ILE A 161 -23.03 16.06 9.83
CA ILE A 161 -24.13 15.13 10.12
C ILE A 161 -24.15 14.73 11.60
N LYS A 162 -23.00 14.77 12.28
CA LYS A 162 -22.93 14.49 13.73
C LYS A 162 -23.46 15.64 14.61
N GLU A 163 -23.64 16.83 14.06
CA GLU A 163 -24.23 17.99 14.76
C GLU A 163 -25.73 18.15 14.50
N LEU A 164 -26.33 17.35 13.60
CA LEU A 164 -27.76 17.39 13.27
C LEU A 164 -28.58 16.23 13.86
N GLU A 165 -27.96 15.36 14.66
CA GLU A 165 -28.64 14.33 15.46
C GLU A 165 -28.56 14.61 16.96
N LEU A 166 -28.87 15.86 17.35
CA LEU A 166 -29.25 16.25 18.72
C LEU A 166 -30.75 16.55 18.80
#